data_AF-A0A455U454-F1
#
_entry.id   AF-A0A455U454-F1
#
_cell.length_a   1.000
_cell.length_b   1.000
_cell.length_c   1.000
_cell.angle_alpha   90.00
_cell.angle_beta   90.00
_cell.angle_gamma   90.00
#
_symmetry.space_group_name_H-M   'P 1'
#
loop_
_entity.id
_entity.type
_entity.pdbx_description
1 polymer ?
#
loop_
_entity_poly.entity_id
_entity_poly.type
_entity_poly.pdbx_seq_one_letter_code
_entity_poly.pdbx_strand_id
1 'polypeptide(L)' 'MRRELPTLPGDYFAYYQGIAAAIRDKAPLPVTVDDALRSMILLEAGLDSHRQRRWISLKNHL' A
#
# COMPACT_ATOMS: atom_id res chain seq x y z
N MET A 1 -21.73 -19.86 11.47
CA MET A 1 -22.54 -19.45 10.30
C MET A 1 -21.71 -18.50 9.44
N ARG A 2 -21.71 -18.66 8.10
CA ARG A 2 -21.18 -17.64 7.18
C ARG A 2 -22.28 -16.62 6.90
N ARG A 3 -21.96 -15.34 7.02
CA ARG A 3 -22.85 -14.21 6.68
C ARG A 3 -22.19 -13.45 5.54
N GLU A 4 -22.89 -13.30 4.42
CA GLU A 4 -22.43 -12.47 3.32
C GLU A 4 -22.68 -11.00 3.65
N LEU A 5 -21.69 -10.15 3.36
CA LEU A 5 -21.77 -8.71 3.52
C LEU A 5 -21.66 -8.09 2.12
N PRO A 6 -22.48 -7.06 1.80
CA PRO A 6 -22.40 -6.39 0.51
C PRO A 6 -21.01 -5.74 0.35
N THR A 7 -20.46 -5.80 -0.87
CA THR A 7 -19.17 -5.21 -1.21
C THR A 7 -19.28 -4.39 -2.50
N LEU A 8 -18.34 -3.48 -2.70
CA LEU A 8 -18.19 -2.80 -3.97
C LEU A 8 -17.53 -3.75 -4.99
N PRO A 9 -17.90 -3.68 -6.28
CA PRO A 9 -17.15 -4.36 -7.33
C PRO A 9 -15.68 -3.88 -7.34
N GLY A 10 -14.74 -4.81 -7.52
CA GLY A 10 -13.33 -4.44 -7.68
C GLY A 10 -13.09 -3.71 -9.00
N ASP A 11 -12.22 -2.70 -8.98
CA ASP A 11 -11.84 -1.93 -10.17
C ASP A 11 -10.31 -1.80 -10.27
N TYR A 12 -9.66 -2.80 -10.86
CA TYR A 12 -8.24 -2.73 -11.17
C TYR A 12 -7.93 -1.79 -12.35
N PHE A 13 -8.92 -1.46 -13.17
CA PHE A 13 -8.72 -0.57 -14.33
C PHE A 13 -8.48 0.87 -13.88
N ALA A 14 -9.07 1.27 -12.75
CA ALA A 14 -8.80 2.56 -12.10
C ALA A 14 -7.30 2.83 -11.90
N TYR A 15 -6.50 1.80 -11.56
CA TYR A 15 -5.05 1.96 -11.42
C TYR A 15 -4.40 2.40 -12.74
N TYR A 16 -4.68 1.68 -13.83
CA TYR A 16 -4.09 1.99 -15.14
C TYR A 16 -4.62 3.30 -15.73
N GLN A 17 -5.88 3.65 -15.46
CA GLN A 17 -6.41 4.97 -15.81
C GLN A 17 -5.64 6.08 -15.09
N GLY A 18 -5.37 5.92 -13.79
CA GLY A 18 -4.56 6.85 -13.01
C GLY A 18 -3.13 6.97 -13.56
N ILE A 19 -2.50 5.86 -13.92
CA ILE A 19 -1.17 5.86 -14.56
C ILE A 19 -1.20 6.60 -15.90
N ALA A 20 -2.20 6.35 -16.75
CA ALA A 20 -2.32 7.02 -18.03
C ALA A 20 -2.49 8.55 -17.87
N ALA A 21 -3.31 8.98 -16.91
CA ALA A 21 -3.49 10.40 -16.57
C ALA A 21 -2.21 11.03 -16.01
N ALA A 22 -1.46 10.31 -15.17
CA ALA A 22 -0.19 10.80 -14.65
C ALA A 22 0.84 11.02 -15.78
N ILE A 23 0.89 10.12 -16.76
CA ILE A 23 1.79 10.24 -17.92
C ILE A 23 1.38 11.39 -18.84
N ARG A 24 0.08 11.50 -19.18
CA ARG A 24 -0.41 12.44 -20.21
C ARG A 24 -0.63 13.84 -19.65
N ASP A 25 -1.22 13.92 -18.47
CA ASP A 25 -1.78 15.15 -17.92
C ASP A 25 -1.02 15.63 -16.67
N LYS A 26 0.05 14.93 -16.29
CA LYS A 26 0.82 15.17 -15.04
C LYS A 26 -0.06 15.11 -13.79
N ALA A 27 -1.13 14.32 -13.83
CA ALA A 27 -1.94 14.02 -12.66
C ALA A 27 -1.09 13.29 -11.58
N PRO A 28 -1.50 13.33 -10.30
CA PRO A 28 -0.85 12.53 -9.27
C PRO A 28 -0.86 11.03 -9.60
N LEU A 29 0.20 10.33 -9.20
CA LEU A 29 0.24 8.87 -9.31
C LEU A 29 -0.80 8.23 -8.38
N PRO A 30 -1.50 7.16 -8.81
CA PRO A 30 -2.44 6.43 -7.95
C PRO A 30 -1.74 5.72 -6.78
N VAL A 31 -0.47 5.34 -6.96
CA VAL A 31 0.43 4.82 -5.94
C VAL A 31 1.81 5.41 -6.20
N THR A 32 2.40 6.07 -5.20
CA THR A 32 3.73 6.68 -5.33
C THR A 32 4.85 5.68 -4.95
N VAL A 33 6.10 6.02 -5.27
CA VAL A 33 7.26 5.25 -4.80
C VAL A 33 7.33 5.25 -3.27
N ASP A 34 6.98 6.38 -2.64
CA ASP A 34 6.96 6.52 -1.18
C ASP A 34 5.94 5.56 -0.54
N ASP A 35 4.78 5.35 -1.15
CA ASP A 35 3.79 4.39 -0.67
C ASP A 35 4.32 2.94 -0.71
N ALA A 36 5.04 2.60 -1.78
CA ALA A 36 5.69 1.29 -1.90
C ALA A 36 6.79 1.11 -0.84
N LEU A 37 7.63 2.13 -0.64
CA LEU A 37 8.71 2.11 0.36
C LEU A 37 8.15 1.96 1.78
N ARG A 38 7.08 2.68 2.13
CA ARG A 38 6.41 2.51 3.44
C ARG A 38 5.94 1.07 3.66
N SER A 39 5.39 0.43 2.62
CA SER A 39 4.97 -0.97 2.70
C SER A 39 6.16 -1.91 2.92
N MET A 40 7.27 -1.69 2.22
CA MET A 40 8.50 -2.48 2.39
C MET A 40 9.08 -2.32 3.80
N ILE A 41 9.18 -1.09 4.31
CA ILE A 41 9.64 -0.79 5.68
C ILE A 41 8.79 -1.53 6.72
N LEU A 42 7.47 -1.55 6.54
CA LEU A 42 6.58 -2.25 7.47
C LEU A 42 6.80 -3.77 7.45
N LEU A 43 7.01 -4.36 6.27
CA LEU A 43 7.31 -5.78 6.13
C LEU A 43 8.63 -6.13 6.83
N GLU A 44 9.67 -5.32 6.64
CA GLU A 44 10.97 -5.49 7.32
C GLU A 44 10.84 -5.39 8.85
N ALA A 45 10.11 -4.37 9.34
CA ALA A 45 9.84 -4.23 10.77
C ALA A 45 9.06 -5.42 11.34
N GLY A 46 8.15 -6.01 10.55
CA GLY A 46 7.44 -7.25 10.91
C GLY A 46 8.37 -8.45 11.06
N LEU A 47 9.33 -8.61 10.14
CA LEU A 47 10.35 -9.65 10.23
C LEU A 47 11.24 -9.46 11.46
N ASP A 48 11.65 -8.22 11.74
CA ASP A 48 12.48 -7.91 12.90
C ASP A 48 11.74 -8.09 14.22
N SER A 49 10.47 -7.71 14.26
CA SER A 49 9.57 -7.97 15.39
C SER A 49 9.48 -9.47 15.69
N HIS A 50 9.30 -10.29 14.65
CA HIS A 50 9.23 -11.74 14.78
C HIS A 50 10.52 -12.33 15.35
N ARG A 51 11.68 -11.95 14.78
CA ARG A 51 13.01 -12.45 15.20
C ARG A 51 13.31 -12.09 16.65
N GLN A 52 12.97 -10.87 17.07
CA GLN A 52 13.32 -10.34 18.38
C GLN A 52 12.22 -10.58 19.44
N ARG A 53 11.07 -11.12 19.04
CA ARG A 53 9.90 -11.34 19.90
C ARG A 53 9.47 -10.08 20.67
N ARG A 54 9.58 -8.92 20.04
CA ARG A 54 9.24 -7.62 20.65
C ARG A 54 8.68 -6.65 19.64
N TRP A 55 7.97 -5.64 20.14
CA TRP A 55 7.55 -4.50 19.34
C TRP A 55 8.74 -3.71 18.80
N ILE A 56 8.66 -3.36 17.51
CA ILE A 56 9.62 -2.49 16.82
C ILE A 56 8.93 -1.15 16.57
N SER A 57 9.57 -0.06 17.01
CA SER A 57 9.11 1.29 16.68
C SER A 57 9.42 1.56 15.21
N LEU A 58 8.41 1.95 14.46
CA LEU A 58 8.60 2.45 13.10
C LEU A 58 9.23 3.83 13.20
N LYS A 59 10.40 4.00 12.57
CA LYS A 59 10.96 5.34 12.39
C LYS A 59 10.08 6.06 11.36
N ASN A 60 9.63 7.27 11.67
CA ASN A 60 9.04 8.15 10.66
C ASN A 60 10.13 8.52 9.65
N HIS A 61 10.24 7.73 8.60
CA HIS A 61 11.01 8.07 7.42
C HIS A 61 10.02 8.16 6.27
N LEU A 62 9.64 9.41 5.99
CA LEU A 62 9.25 10.06 4.73
C LEU A 62 8.56 11.37 5.07
#